data_AF-A0A512J2E0-F1
#
_entry.id   AF-A0A512J2E0-F1
#
_cell.length_a   1.000
_cell.length_b   1.000
_cell.length_c   1.000
_cell.angle_alpha   90.00
_cell.angle_beta   90.00
_cell.angle_gamma   90.00
#
_symmetry.space_group_name_H-M   'P 1'
#
loop_
_entity.id
_entity.type
_entity.pdbx_description
1 polymer ?
#
loop_
_entity_poly.entity_id
_entity_poly.type
_entity_poly.pdbx_seq_one_letter_code
_entity_poly.pdbx_strand_id
1 'polypeptide(L)' 'MEAHMSPDHDEKREERPDSTGPNSRPRDDTIAQTGEGIPDDSGKLVQVDENEAKRIEEKIRKL' A
#
# COMPACT_ATOMS: atom_id res chain seq x y z
N MET A 1 0.63 41.10 22.09
CA MET A 1 0.30 39.74 21.63
C MET A 1 0.57 39.74 20.13
N GLU A 2 1.84 39.61 19.74
CA GLU A 2 2.24 39.61 18.33
C GLU A 2 2.06 38.20 17.78
N ALA A 3 1.25 38.08 16.73
CA ALA A 3 1.04 36.83 16.03
C ALA A 3 2.35 36.40 15.37
N HIS A 4 2.90 35.26 15.79
CA HIS A 4 3.87 34.52 14.99
C HIS A 4 3.14 33.97 13.77
N MET A 5 3.20 34.69 12.65
CA MET A 5 2.94 34.09 11.35
C MET A 5 4.17 33.26 10.99
N SER A 6 4.01 31.94 11.01
CA SER A 6 4.95 31.01 10.39
C SER A 6 5.03 31.35 8.90
N PRO A 7 6.22 31.54 8.31
CA PRO A 7 6.30 31.65 6.87
C PRO A 7 5.88 30.30 6.27
N ASP A 8 4.86 30.33 5.42
CA ASP A 8 4.51 29.22 4.55
C ASP A 8 5.76 28.87 3.74
N HIS A 9 6.48 27.82 4.15
CA HIS A 9 7.58 27.23 3.41
C HIS A 9 6.99 26.49 2.19
N ASP A 10 6.54 27.27 1.22
CA ASP A 10 6.29 26.84 -0.16
C ASP A 10 7.61 26.90 -0.96
N GLU A 11 8.72 26.51 -0.31
CA GLU A 11 9.96 26.22 -1.00
C GLU A 11 9.76 24.90 -1.74
N LYS A 12 9.73 24.97 -3.08
CA LYS A 12 9.77 23.80 -3.98
C LYS A 12 10.73 22.76 -3.41
N ARG A 13 10.18 21.71 -2.82
CA ARG A 13 10.98 20.58 -2.34
C ARG A 13 11.65 20.00 -3.59
N GLU A 14 12.97 20.13 -3.67
CA GLU A 14 13.73 19.63 -4.82
C GLU A 14 13.36 18.17 -5.13
N GLU A 15 13.34 17.81 -6.42
CA GLU A 15 13.00 16.50 -7.00
C GLU A 15 13.89 15.32 -6.52
N ARG A 16 14.64 15.50 -5.44
CA ARG A 16 15.51 14.47 -4.88
C ARG A 16 14.66 13.47 -4.09
N PRO A 17 14.85 12.16 -4.31
CA PRO A 17 14.16 11.15 -3.51
C PRO A 17 14.56 11.30 -2.04
N ASP A 18 13.62 11.01 -1.13
CA ASP A 18 13.83 11.08 0.33
C ASP A 18 14.92 10.16 0.86
N SER A 19 15.39 9.23 0.03
CA SER A 19 16.39 8.24 0.38
C SER A 19 17.29 7.93 -0.81
N THR A 20 18.52 7.52 -0.53
CA THR A 20 19.47 6.97 -1.52
C THR A 20 19.74 5.48 -1.30
N GLY A 21 18.98 4.84 -0.41
CA GLY A 21 19.12 3.41 -0.10
C GLY A 21 18.50 2.50 -1.16
N PRO A 22 18.63 1.16 -1.01
CA PRO A 22 18.12 0.18 -1.97
C PRO A 22 16.61 0.23 -2.22
N ASN A 23 15.84 0.81 -1.28
CA ASN A 23 14.39 1.01 -1.37
C ASN A 23 14.01 2.44 -1.79
N SER A 24 14.96 3.22 -2.33
CA SER A 24 14.67 4.57 -2.83
C SER A 24 13.70 4.51 -4.01
N ARG A 25 12.69 5.39 -4.01
CA ARG A 25 11.76 5.60 -5.12
C ARG A 25 11.43 7.09 -5.29
N PRO A 26 11.04 7.54 -6.48
CA PRO A 26 10.57 8.92 -6.67
C PRO A 26 9.34 9.19 -5.79
N ARG A 27 9.24 10.40 -5.22
CA ARG A 27 8.14 10.78 -4.33
C ARG A 27 6.78 10.75 -5.02
N ASP A 28 6.76 11.21 -6.27
CA ASP A 28 5.54 11.30 -7.08
C ASP A 28 5.22 10.01 -7.84
N ASP A 29 6.00 8.95 -7.63
CA ASP A 29 5.73 7.65 -8.23
C ASP A 29 4.85 6.80 -7.31
N THR A 30 3.94 6.07 -7.94
CA THR A 30 2.99 5.21 -7.26
C THR A 30 3.65 3.90 -6.83
N ILE A 31 3.20 3.33 -5.71
CA ILE A 31 3.62 1.98 -5.34
C ILE A 31 2.97 1.03 -6.35
N ALA A 32 3.65 -0.05 -6.76
CA ALA A 32 3.14 -1.01 -7.74
C ALA A 32 1.72 -1.56 -7.47
N GLN A 33 1.18 -1.40 -6.25
CA GLN A 33 -0.20 -1.75 -5.87
C GLN A 33 -1.22 -0.60 -5.96
N THR A 34 -0.79 0.66 -6.14
CA THR A 34 -1.63 1.86 -6.12
C THR A 34 -1.43 2.74 -7.36
N GLY A 35 -0.75 2.24 -8.40
CA GLY A 35 -0.61 2.92 -9.69
C GLY A 35 -1.88 2.89 -10.52
N GLU A 36 -1.90 3.68 -11.58
CA GLU A 36 -3.01 3.66 -12.54
C GLU A 36 -3.20 2.26 -13.14
N GLY A 37 -4.44 1.76 -13.09
CA GLY A 37 -4.79 0.41 -13.52
C GLY A 37 -5.88 -0.17 -12.61
N ILE A 38 -6.81 -0.95 -13.16
CA ILE A 38 -7.70 -1.75 -12.32
C ILE A 38 -6.87 -2.92 -11.79
N PRO A 39 -6.94 -3.25 -10.49
CA PRO A 39 -6.32 -4.46 -9.96
C PRO A 39 -6.63 -5.65 -10.86
N ASP A 40 -5.61 -6.44 -11.18
CA ASP A 40 -5.81 -7.67 -11.93
C ASP A 40 -6.51 -8.71 -11.03
N ASP A 41 -7.83 -8.60 -10.98
CA ASP A 41 -8.71 -9.51 -10.25
C ASP A 41 -9.03 -10.77 -11.08
N SER A 42 -8.26 -11.08 -12.14
CA SER A 42 -8.40 -12.31 -12.92
C SER A 42 -7.95 -13.58 -12.17
N GLY A 43 -7.71 -13.46 -10.86
CA GLY A 43 -7.38 -14.56 -9.96
C GLY A 43 -8.32 -15.76 -10.16
N LYS A 44 -7.73 -16.95 -10.24
CA LYS A 44 -8.49 -18.20 -10.40
C LYS A 44 -9.18 -18.56 -9.09
N LEU A 45 -10.39 -19.08 -9.20
CA LEU A 45 -11.09 -19.68 -8.06
C LEU A 45 -10.26 -20.82 -7.46
N VAL A 46 -10.03 -20.77 -6.15
CA VAL A 46 -9.42 -21.87 -5.41
C VAL A 46 -10.45 -22.99 -5.31
N GLN A 47 -10.14 -24.14 -5.94
CA GLN A 47 -10.96 -25.34 -5.79
C GLN A 47 -10.62 -26.00 -4.46
N VAL A 48 -11.65 -26.29 -3.66
CA VAL A 48 -11.51 -26.90 -2.34
C VAL A 48 -12.38 -28.15 -2.32
N ASP A 49 -11.80 -29.28 -1.95
CA ASP A 49 -12.56 -30.52 -1.74
C ASP A 49 -13.29 -30.51 -0.39
N GLU A 50 -14.23 -31.44 -0.21
CA GLU A 50 -15.06 -31.49 0.99
C GLU A 50 -14.27 -31.72 2.30
N ASN A 51 -13.13 -32.41 2.23
CA ASN A 51 -12.31 -32.68 3.40
C ASN A 51 -11.56 -31.43 3.83
N GLU A 52 -11.00 -30.69 2.88
CA GLU A 52 -10.34 -29.41 3.14
C GLU A 52 -11.34 -28.35 3.60
N ALA A 53 -12.56 -28.33 3.06
CA ALA A 53 -13.63 -27.45 3.52
C ALA A 53 -13.97 -27.67 5.00
N LYS A 54 -14.10 -28.94 5.43
CA LYS A 54 -14.33 -29.29 6.85
C LYS A 54 -13.18 -28.85 7.75
N ARG A 55 -11.93 -29.04 7.31
CA ARG A 55 -10.75 -28.61 8.06
C ARG A 55 -10.75 -27.09 8.29
N ILE A 56 -11.08 -26.32 7.25
CA ILE A 56 -11.15 -24.86 7.32
C ILE A 56 -12.26 -24.44 8.29
N GLU A 57 -13.46 -25.03 8.19
CA GLU A 57 -14.59 -24.74 9.08
C GLU A 57 -14.24 -24.95 10.55
N GLU A 58 -13.64 -26.11 10.89
CA GLU A 58 -13.23 -26.40 12.26
C GLU A 58 -12.21 -25.40 12.80
N LYS A 59 -11.29 -24.94 11.94
CA LYS A 59 -10.26 -23.96 12.34
C LYS A 59 -10.88 -22.59 12.60
N ILE A 60 -11.84 -22.16 11.79
CA ILE A 60 -12.54 -20.89 11.96
C ILE A 60 -13.37 -20.89 13.25
N ARG A 61 -14.07 -22.00 13.56
CA ARG A 61 -14.91 -22.09 14.76
C ARG A 61 -14.14 -22.17 16.08
N LYS A 62 -12.85 -22.48 16.04
CA LYS A 62 -11.97 -22.57 17.21
C LYS A 62 -11.24 -21.24 17.52
N LEU A 63 -11.37 -20.22 16.67
CA LEU A 63 -10.91 -18.86 16.93
C LEU A 63 -11.84 -18.14 17.92
#